data_AF-A0A7Z2GLT7-F1
#
_entry.id   AF-A0A7Z2GLT7-F1
#
_cell.length_a   1.000
_cell.length_b   1.000
_cell.length_c   1.000
_cell.angle_alpha   90.00
_cell.angle_beta   90.00
_cell.angle_gamma   90.00
#
_symmetry.space_group_name_H-M   'P 1'
#
loop_
_entity.id
_entity.type
_entity.pdbx_description
1 polymer ?
#
loop_
_entity_poly.entity_id
_entity_poly.type
_entity_poly.pdbx_seq_one_letter_code
_entity_poly.pdbx_strand_id
1 'polypeptide(L)'
;MQPMTFMECVKRAWASAAQAAASMPLLMLGTFFAYAALGGFALAGRPVPDEGVTRSGGLVLLGNLASIVNALIYLWFTLKVSRFVLLGERTKPLLPAGAKPLLRLFAVGVMMVAALAAVALALWLILRPQYQGGAAFLGILISVIWIFVAVRLSLLFPSIATGGPIAFGAAWRDSRGHFWNLFGVVFVAALPVVLAEMILLIGLGIAGASPGVVQTPAWIAALAVGQSIGNIVFALLTTTALAWLYRRYGDALTTHAAS
;
A
#
# COMPACT_ATOMS: atom_id res chain seq x y z
N MET A 1 10.87 -14.14 19.85
CA MET A 1 10.58 -14.62 18.49
C MET A 1 9.63 -15.79 18.51
N GLN A 2 8.77 -15.93 17.49
CA GLN A 2 7.98 -17.13 17.27
C GLN A 2 8.56 -17.92 16.08
N PRO A 3 8.98 -19.19 16.25
CA PRO A 3 9.42 -20.03 15.14
C PRO A 3 8.21 -20.34 14.26
N MET A 4 8.08 -19.62 13.15
CA MET A 4 7.01 -19.80 12.18
C MET A 4 7.59 -20.16 10.82
N THR A 5 6.95 -21.05 10.10
CA THR A 5 7.35 -21.36 8.71
C THR A 5 6.87 -20.26 7.75
N PHE A 6 7.38 -20.26 6.50
CA PHE A 6 6.91 -19.35 5.45
C PHE A 6 5.40 -19.46 5.23
N MET A 7 4.90 -20.70 5.03
CA MET A 7 3.50 -20.96 4.75
C MET A 7 2.61 -20.65 5.95
N GLU A 8 3.10 -20.85 7.16
CA GLU A 8 2.39 -20.47 8.38
C GLU A 8 2.17 -18.96 8.46
N CYS A 9 3.16 -18.14 8.07
CA CYS A 9 2.99 -16.69 8.00
C CYS A 9 1.88 -16.30 7.01
N VAL A 10 1.83 -16.94 5.83
CA VAL A 10 0.78 -16.71 4.82
C VAL A 10 -0.60 -17.09 5.35
N LYS A 11 -0.75 -18.30 5.92
CA LYS A 11 -2.04 -18.77 6.47
C LYS A 11 -2.53 -17.88 7.61
N ARG A 12 -1.63 -17.49 8.52
CA ARG A 12 -1.96 -16.59 9.62
C ARG A 12 -2.29 -15.18 9.14
N ALA A 13 -1.66 -14.69 8.07
CA ALA A 13 -2.01 -13.40 7.47
C ALA A 13 -3.47 -13.37 6.99
N TRP A 14 -3.90 -14.40 6.27
CA TRP A 14 -5.30 -14.56 5.82
C TRP A 14 -6.28 -14.71 6.99
N ALA A 15 -5.97 -15.58 7.96
CA ALA A 15 -6.83 -15.76 9.13
C ALA A 15 -6.98 -14.46 9.94
N SER A 16 -5.88 -13.75 10.18
CA SER A 16 -5.90 -12.45 10.86
C SER A 16 -6.60 -11.36 10.06
N ALA A 17 -6.48 -11.35 8.73
CA ALA A 17 -7.21 -10.41 7.87
C ALA A 17 -8.72 -10.63 7.97
N ALA A 18 -9.18 -11.88 7.89
CA ALA A 18 -10.59 -12.25 8.07
C ALA A 18 -11.09 -11.86 9.47
N GLN A 19 -10.31 -12.16 10.50
CA GLN A 19 -10.65 -11.79 11.87
C GLN A 19 -10.72 -10.27 12.07
N ALA A 20 -9.80 -9.51 11.47
CA ALA A 20 -9.80 -8.05 11.52
C ALA A 20 -11.05 -7.46 10.85
N ALA A 21 -11.42 -7.98 9.68
CA ALA A 21 -12.62 -7.58 8.97
C ALA A 21 -13.89 -7.86 9.79
N ALA A 22 -14.00 -9.05 10.38
CA ALA A 22 -15.13 -9.43 11.22
C ALA A 22 -15.20 -8.65 12.55
N SER A 23 -14.05 -8.29 13.12
CA SER A 23 -13.98 -7.61 14.42
C SER A 23 -14.14 -6.09 14.33
N MET A 24 -13.92 -5.50 13.15
CA MET A 24 -13.96 -4.05 12.92
C MET A 24 -14.82 -3.67 11.68
N PRO A 25 -16.08 -4.14 11.57
CA PRO A 25 -16.87 -3.99 10.35
C PRO A 25 -17.16 -2.52 10.01
N LEU A 26 -17.39 -1.67 11.02
CA LEU A 26 -17.61 -0.23 10.80
C LEU A 26 -16.36 0.47 10.22
N LEU A 27 -15.16 0.02 10.61
CA LEU A 27 -13.91 0.53 10.07
C LEU A 27 -13.75 0.10 8.60
N MET A 28 -14.10 -1.15 8.28
CA MET A 28 -14.10 -1.65 6.90
C MET A 28 -15.08 -0.87 6.02
N LEU A 29 -16.32 -0.71 6.47
CA LEU A 29 -17.36 0.04 5.75
C LEU A 29 -16.97 1.51 5.57
N GLY A 30 -16.50 2.18 6.62
CA GLY A 30 -16.05 3.57 6.53
C GLY A 30 -14.89 3.76 5.55
N THR A 31 -13.91 2.86 5.58
CA THR A 31 -12.79 2.86 4.62
C THR A 31 -13.28 2.59 3.19
N PHE A 32 -14.23 1.67 3.03
CA PHE A 32 -14.80 1.32 1.73
C PHE A 32 -15.48 2.51 1.07
N PHE A 33 -16.37 3.19 1.80
CA PHE A 33 -17.05 4.36 1.27
C PHE A 33 -16.09 5.51 0.97
N ALA A 34 -15.07 5.71 1.82
CA ALA A 34 -14.08 6.75 1.58
C ALA A 34 -13.23 6.45 0.33
N TYR A 35 -12.73 5.23 0.16
CA TYR A 35 -12.00 4.83 -1.04
C TYR A 35 -12.85 4.85 -2.30
N ALA A 36 -14.12 4.43 -2.24
CA ALA A 36 -15.00 4.47 -3.40
C ALA A 36 -15.27 5.93 -3.83
N ALA A 37 -15.55 6.82 -2.87
CA ALA A 37 -15.77 8.23 -3.16
C ALA A 37 -14.50 8.90 -3.74
N LEU A 38 -13.34 8.72 -3.08
CA LEU A 38 -12.06 9.29 -3.54
C LEU A 38 -11.60 8.68 -4.86
N GLY A 39 -11.83 7.39 -5.07
CA GLY A 39 -11.55 6.69 -6.32
C GLY A 39 -12.36 7.26 -7.48
N GLY A 40 -13.65 7.55 -7.27
CA GLY A 40 -14.49 8.21 -8.26
C GLY A 40 -13.93 9.57 -8.69
N PHE A 41 -13.53 10.41 -7.73
CA PHE A 41 -12.90 11.71 -8.04
C PHE A 41 -11.54 11.57 -8.73
N ALA A 42 -10.73 10.61 -8.31
CA ALA A 42 -9.42 10.36 -8.92
C ALA A 42 -9.55 9.88 -10.38
N LEU A 43 -10.49 8.96 -10.66
CA LEU A 43 -10.76 8.47 -12.01
C LEU A 43 -11.34 9.58 -12.90
N ALA A 44 -12.26 10.40 -12.36
CA ALA A 44 -12.80 11.57 -13.03
C ALA A 44 -11.77 12.67 -13.32
N GLY A 45 -10.58 12.63 -12.70
CA GLY A 45 -9.48 13.57 -12.93
C GLY A 45 -8.41 13.10 -13.94
N ARG A 46 -8.32 11.79 -14.26
CA ARG A 46 -7.24 11.22 -15.09
C ARG A 46 -7.45 11.40 -16.59
N PRO A 47 -6.45 11.90 -17.35
CA PRO A 47 -6.58 12.05 -18.81
C PRO A 47 -6.76 10.69 -19.50
N VAL A 48 -7.63 10.65 -20.51
CA VAL A 48 -7.83 9.49 -21.37
C VAL A 48 -6.78 9.55 -22.48
N PRO A 49 -5.98 8.49 -22.69
CA PRO A 49 -5.14 8.39 -23.88
C PRO A 49 -6.04 8.48 -25.12
N ASP A 50 -5.67 9.32 -26.10
CA ASP A 50 -6.29 9.50 -27.42
C ASP A 50 -7.33 10.62 -27.63
N GLU A 51 -7.84 11.32 -26.60
CA GLU A 51 -8.89 12.32 -26.87
C GLU A 51 -8.39 13.74 -27.23
N GLY A 52 -7.11 14.08 -27.03
CA GLY A 52 -6.60 15.44 -27.33
C GLY A 52 -7.28 16.59 -26.55
N VAL A 53 -8.30 16.28 -25.75
CA VAL A 53 -9.04 17.22 -24.91
C VAL A 53 -8.25 17.47 -23.63
N THR A 54 -7.80 18.71 -23.45
CA THR A 54 -7.24 19.17 -22.18
C THR A 54 -8.35 19.25 -21.12
N ARG A 55 -8.31 18.38 -20.10
CA ARG A 55 -9.26 18.46 -18.98
C ARG A 55 -9.09 19.75 -18.19
N SER A 56 -10.16 20.19 -17.53
CA SER A 56 -10.11 21.37 -16.66
C SER A 56 -9.09 21.18 -15.54
N GLY A 57 -8.24 22.19 -15.31
CA GLY A 57 -7.23 22.15 -14.25
C GLY A 57 -7.82 21.88 -12.85
N GLY A 58 -9.07 22.28 -12.63
CA GLY A 58 -9.81 21.98 -11.39
C GLY A 58 -10.05 20.49 -11.14
N LEU A 59 -10.39 19.71 -12.18
CA LEU A 59 -10.57 18.26 -12.05
C LEU A 59 -9.25 17.54 -11.77
N VAL A 60 -8.15 18.01 -12.38
CA VAL A 60 -6.80 17.48 -12.11
C VAL A 60 -6.39 17.76 -10.67
N LEU A 61 -6.59 19.00 -10.18
CA LEU A 61 -6.31 19.36 -8.79
C LEU A 61 -7.13 18.49 -7.81
N LEU A 62 -8.43 18.32 -8.08
CA LEU A 62 -9.31 17.50 -7.27
C LEU A 62 -8.86 16.03 -7.23
N GLY A 63 -8.48 15.45 -8.36
CA GLY A 63 -7.96 14.09 -8.43
C GLY A 63 -6.67 13.90 -7.65
N ASN A 64 -5.78 14.89 -7.67
CA ASN A 64 -4.54 14.88 -6.89
C ASN A 64 -4.82 14.99 -5.38
N LEU A 65 -5.70 15.91 -4.97
CA LEU A 65 -6.13 16.03 -3.56
C LEU A 65 -6.78 14.73 -3.08
N ALA A 66 -7.67 14.14 -3.90
CA ALA A 66 -8.28 12.86 -3.60
C ALA A 66 -7.24 11.75 -3.40
N SER A 67 -6.18 11.72 -4.22
CA SER A 67 -5.08 10.76 -4.10
C SER A 67 -4.29 10.94 -2.79
N ILE A 68 -4.03 12.18 -2.36
CA ILE A 68 -3.37 12.48 -1.09
C ILE A 68 -4.22 12.01 0.08
N VAL A 69 -5.52 12.34 0.08
CA VAL A 69 -6.44 11.88 1.13
C VAL A 69 -6.54 10.36 1.14
N ASN A 70 -6.57 9.71 -0.02
CA ASN A 70 -6.59 8.26 -0.15
C ASN A 70 -5.34 7.63 0.48
N ALA A 71 -4.16 8.21 0.29
CA ALA A 71 -2.93 7.75 0.91
C ALA A 71 -2.95 7.92 2.45
N LEU A 72 -3.51 9.01 2.97
CA LEU A 72 -3.67 9.20 4.43
C LEU A 72 -4.62 8.16 5.04
N ILE A 73 -5.73 7.86 4.36
CA ILE A 73 -6.66 6.81 4.77
C ILE A 73 -5.97 5.44 4.74
N TYR A 74 -5.16 5.16 3.72
CA TYR A 74 -4.37 3.94 3.64
C TYR A 74 -3.40 3.80 4.81
N LEU A 75 -2.65 4.85 5.15
CA LEU A 75 -1.75 4.84 6.31
C LEU A 75 -2.50 4.63 7.63
N TRP A 76 -3.65 5.30 7.80
CA TRP A 76 -4.48 5.12 8.99
C TRP A 76 -5.04 3.69 9.09
N PHE A 77 -5.54 3.14 7.98
CA PHE A 77 -6.10 1.81 7.90
C PHE A 77 -5.05 0.72 8.20
N THR A 78 -3.88 0.80 7.56
CA THR A 78 -2.76 -0.12 7.80
C THR A 78 -2.22 -0.02 9.22
N LEU A 79 -2.16 1.18 9.80
CA LEU A 79 -1.84 1.38 11.22
C LEU A 79 -2.85 0.63 12.13
N LYS A 80 -4.15 0.78 11.84
CA LYS A 80 -5.23 0.15 12.62
C LYS A 80 -5.18 -1.36 12.55
N VAL A 81 -5.03 -1.91 11.35
CA VAL A 81 -4.89 -3.36 11.13
C VAL A 81 -3.62 -3.91 11.81
N SER A 82 -2.49 -3.20 11.70
CA SER A 82 -1.25 -3.61 12.38
C SER A 82 -1.43 -3.69 13.90
N ARG A 83 -2.06 -2.68 14.51
CA ARG A 83 -2.30 -2.65 15.96
C ARG A 83 -3.31 -3.70 16.40
N PHE A 84 -4.32 -3.99 15.59
CA PHE A 84 -5.23 -5.11 15.84
C PHE A 84 -4.46 -6.43 15.90
N VAL A 85 -3.65 -6.73 14.90
CA VAL A 85 -2.91 -8.00 14.85
C VAL A 85 -1.85 -8.10 15.95
N LEU A 86 -1.11 -7.02 16.19
CA LEU A 86 0.04 -7.04 17.11
C LEU A 86 -0.34 -6.84 18.58
N LEU A 87 -1.29 -5.94 18.86
CA LEU A 87 -1.67 -5.51 20.21
C LEU A 87 -3.08 -5.96 20.62
N GLY A 88 -3.87 -6.53 19.70
CA GLY A 88 -5.27 -6.86 19.97
C GLY A 88 -6.20 -5.64 20.04
N GLU A 89 -5.72 -4.46 19.63
CA GLU A 89 -6.50 -3.22 19.67
C GLU A 89 -7.63 -3.27 18.63
N ARG A 90 -8.88 -3.10 19.09
CA ARG A 90 -10.07 -3.09 18.21
C ARG A 90 -10.37 -1.67 17.71
N THR A 91 -11.64 -1.28 17.67
CA THR A 91 -12.09 -0.01 17.09
C THR A 91 -11.68 1.23 17.88
N LYS A 92 -11.51 1.14 19.21
CA LYS A 92 -11.11 2.25 20.08
C LYS A 92 -9.67 2.09 20.57
N PRO A 93 -8.89 3.19 20.66
CA PRO A 93 -9.19 4.56 20.22
C PRO A 93 -9.09 4.72 18.70
N LEU A 94 -9.87 5.58 18.02
CA LEU A 94 -9.76 5.76 16.55
C LEU A 94 -8.37 6.25 16.09
N LEU A 95 -7.74 7.11 16.90
CA LEU A 95 -6.37 7.60 16.70
C LEU A 95 -5.52 7.17 17.91
N PRO A 96 -4.66 6.15 17.77
CA PRO A 96 -3.82 5.67 18.86
C PRO A 96 -2.78 6.71 19.27
N ALA A 97 -2.53 6.85 20.57
CA ALA A 97 -1.47 7.68 21.14
C ALA A 97 -1.44 9.13 20.59
N GLY A 98 -2.61 9.74 20.39
CA GLY A 98 -2.72 11.12 19.88
C GLY A 98 -2.20 11.28 18.45
N ALA A 99 -2.37 10.27 17.60
CA ALA A 99 -1.90 10.23 16.20
C ALA A 99 -0.37 10.27 16.01
N LYS A 100 0.45 10.24 17.07
CA LYS A 100 1.92 10.20 16.95
C LYS A 100 2.43 9.06 16.06
N PRO A 101 1.93 7.80 16.17
CA PRO A 101 2.36 6.72 15.28
C PRO A 101 2.00 6.99 13.81
N LEU A 102 0.83 7.58 13.56
CA LEU A 102 0.39 7.95 12.21
C LEU A 102 1.30 9.01 11.60
N LEU A 103 1.66 10.05 12.38
CA LEU A 103 2.58 11.10 11.94
C LEU A 103 3.98 10.53 11.62
N ARG A 104 4.48 9.59 12.43
CA ARG A 104 5.76 8.91 12.15
C ARG A 104 5.68 8.07 10.86
N LEU A 105 4.60 7.32 10.65
CA LEU A 105 4.39 6.57 9.40
C LEU A 105 4.31 7.50 8.19
N PHE A 106 3.58 8.61 8.31
CA PHE A 106 3.49 9.62 7.27
C PHE A 106 4.87 10.23 6.97
N ALA A 107 5.63 10.61 7.99
CA ALA A 107 6.98 11.14 7.84
C ALA A 107 7.91 10.14 7.13
N VAL A 108 7.87 8.86 7.51
CA VAL A 108 8.62 7.80 6.82
C VAL A 108 8.21 7.68 5.36
N GLY A 109 6.90 7.68 5.07
CA GLY A 109 6.39 7.65 3.70
C GLY A 109 6.89 8.83 2.86
N VAL A 110 6.79 10.06 3.39
CA VAL A 110 7.29 11.28 2.74
C VAL A 110 8.80 11.20 2.51
N MET A 111 9.58 10.79 3.51
CA MET A 111 11.03 10.63 3.37
C MET A 111 11.38 9.61 2.29
N MET A 112 10.68 8.47 2.23
CA MET A 112 10.91 7.44 1.23
C MET A 112 10.56 7.92 -0.19
N VAL A 113 9.43 8.62 -0.36
CA VAL A 113 9.03 9.20 -1.65
C VAL A 113 10.01 10.29 -2.09
N ALA A 114 10.42 11.18 -1.19
CA ALA A 114 11.38 12.24 -1.49
C ALA A 114 12.75 11.67 -1.90
N ALA A 115 13.24 10.64 -1.19
CA ALA A 115 14.47 9.95 -1.53
C ALA A 115 14.38 9.28 -2.91
N LEU A 116 13.26 8.60 -3.20
CA LEU A 116 13.02 7.98 -4.51
C LEU A 116 12.99 9.02 -5.64
N ALA A 117 12.29 10.14 -5.44
CA ALA A 117 12.20 11.23 -6.40
C ALA A 117 13.57 11.86 -6.66
N ALA A 118 14.38 12.07 -5.61
CA ALA A 118 15.74 12.59 -5.74
C ALA A 118 16.65 11.64 -6.54
N VAL A 119 16.60 10.33 -6.26
CA VAL A 119 17.36 9.32 -7.01
C VAL A 119 16.89 9.25 -8.47
N ALA A 120 15.58 9.24 -8.70
CA ALA A 120 15.01 9.23 -10.04
C ALA A 120 15.44 10.46 -10.85
N LEU A 121 15.37 11.65 -10.25
CA LEU A 121 15.80 12.91 -10.87
C LEU A 121 17.30 12.89 -11.16
N ALA A 122 18.14 12.45 -10.22
CA ALA A 122 19.58 12.35 -10.42
C ALA A 122 19.91 11.42 -11.59
N LEU A 123 19.33 10.22 -11.63
CA LEU A 123 19.54 9.28 -12.73
C LEU A 123 19.03 9.82 -14.06
N TRP A 124 17.89 10.52 -14.07
CA TRP A 124 17.36 11.16 -15.27
C TRP A 124 18.32 12.22 -15.81
N LEU A 125 18.87 13.07 -14.94
CA LEU A 125 19.82 14.12 -15.30
C LEU A 125 21.16 13.58 -15.80
N ILE A 126 21.62 12.44 -15.25
CA ILE A 126 22.87 11.79 -15.63
C ILE A 126 22.71 11.02 -16.96
N LEU A 127 21.70 10.17 -17.07
CA LEU A 127 21.52 9.28 -18.21
C LEU A 127 20.86 9.96 -19.40
N ARG A 128 20.15 11.08 -19.19
CA ARG A 128 19.47 11.89 -20.21
C ARG A 128 18.80 11.04 -21.31
N PRO A 129 17.86 10.15 -20.95
CA PRO A 129 17.29 9.22 -21.90
C PRO A 129 16.64 9.97 -23.09
N GLN A 130 17.23 9.84 -24.27
CA GLN A 130 16.76 10.52 -25.50
C GLN A 130 15.62 9.76 -26.20
N TYR A 131 15.50 8.45 -25.94
CA TYR A 131 14.53 7.56 -26.57
C TYR A 131 13.59 6.95 -25.53
N GLN A 132 12.37 6.60 -25.95
CA GLN A 132 11.36 5.97 -25.07
C GLN A 132 11.89 4.72 -24.37
N GLY A 133 12.71 3.91 -25.06
CA GLY A 133 13.33 2.72 -24.47
C GLY A 133 14.27 3.03 -23.29
N GLY A 134 15.01 4.15 -23.35
CA GLY A 134 15.86 4.58 -22.25
C GLY A 134 15.06 5.04 -21.03
N ALA A 135 13.95 5.74 -21.25
CA ALA A 135 13.04 6.15 -20.17
C ALA A 135 12.36 4.95 -19.52
N ALA A 136 11.93 3.96 -20.32
CA ALA A 136 11.34 2.73 -19.82
C ALA A 136 12.35 1.91 -18.99
N PHE A 137 13.57 1.75 -19.49
CA PHE A 137 14.65 1.08 -18.76
C PHE A 137 14.93 1.75 -17.42
N LEU A 138 15.03 3.08 -17.40
CA LEU A 138 15.23 3.85 -16.17
C LEU A 138 14.06 3.67 -15.18
N GLY A 139 12.82 3.64 -15.67
CA GLY A 139 11.64 3.36 -14.85
C GLY A 139 11.69 1.98 -14.20
N ILE A 140 12.11 0.95 -14.94
CA ILE A 140 12.29 -0.41 -14.41
C ILE A 140 13.38 -0.41 -13.33
N LEU A 141 14.52 0.22 -13.59
CA LEU A 141 15.63 0.29 -12.64
C LEU A 141 15.20 0.95 -11.32
N ILE A 142 14.53 2.09 -11.39
CA ILE A 142 14.00 2.81 -10.23
C ILE A 142 13.00 1.94 -9.47
N SER A 143 12.13 1.21 -10.18
CA SER A 143 11.15 0.31 -9.58
C SER A 143 11.81 -0.85 -8.82
N VAL A 144 12.88 -1.44 -9.38
CA VAL A 144 13.64 -2.50 -8.70
C VAL A 144 14.32 -1.98 -7.44
N ILE A 145 14.96 -0.81 -7.52
CA ILE A 145 15.57 -0.15 -6.34
C ILE A 145 14.51 0.11 -5.27
N TRP A 146 13.35 0.62 -5.68
CA TRP A 146 12.25 0.90 -4.79
C TRP A 146 11.74 -0.37 -4.09
N ILE A 147 11.46 -1.44 -4.83
CA ILE A 147 11.02 -2.72 -4.27
C ILE A 147 12.06 -3.25 -3.28
N PHE A 148 13.34 -3.16 -3.64
CA PHE A 148 14.42 -3.57 -2.73
C PHE A 148 14.37 -2.78 -1.42
N VAL A 149 14.36 -1.45 -1.47
CA VAL A 149 14.31 -0.60 -0.27
C VAL A 149 13.02 -0.82 0.53
N ALA A 150 11.87 -0.91 -0.13
CA ALA A 150 10.58 -1.12 0.50
C ALA A 150 10.52 -2.43 1.28
N VAL A 151 11.01 -3.54 0.72
CA VAL A 151 11.08 -4.83 1.42
C VAL A 151 12.01 -4.74 2.62
N ARG A 152 13.18 -4.10 2.48
CA ARG A 152 14.19 -3.98 3.55
C ARG A 152 13.70 -3.13 4.72
N LEU A 153 12.85 -2.14 4.45
CA LEU A 153 12.27 -1.25 5.45
C LEU A 153 10.85 -1.65 5.87
N SER A 154 10.28 -2.71 5.30
CA SER A 154 8.89 -3.10 5.53
C SER A 154 8.55 -3.41 7.00
N LEU A 155 9.52 -3.88 7.79
CA LEU A 155 9.37 -4.14 9.22
C LEU A 155 9.28 -2.87 10.08
N LEU A 156 9.65 -1.71 9.54
CA LEU A 156 9.55 -0.43 10.22
C LEU A 156 8.09 -0.03 10.46
N PHE A 157 7.20 -0.34 9.51
CA PHE A 157 5.77 -0.03 9.60
C PHE A 157 5.10 -0.67 10.83
N PRO A 158 5.17 -2.01 11.04
CA PRO A 158 4.62 -2.65 12.23
C PRO A 158 5.32 -2.19 13.52
N SER A 159 6.64 -1.91 13.49
CA SER A 159 7.35 -1.37 14.65
C SER A 159 6.79 -0.01 15.09
N ILE A 160 6.66 0.94 14.16
CA ILE A 160 6.06 2.26 14.42
C ILE A 160 4.60 2.10 14.87
N ALA A 161 3.85 1.18 14.26
CA ALA A 161 2.47 0.91 14.64
C ALA A 161 2.34 0.46 16.10
N THR A 162 3.32 -0.29 16.63
CA THR A 162 3.39 -0.67 18.05
C THR A 162 3.88 0.45 18.98
N GLY A 163 4.27 1.60 18.43
CA GLY A 163 4.76 2.77 19.19
C GLY A 163 6.29 2.96 19.14
N GLY A 164 7.01 2.09 18.43
CA GLY A 164 8.46 2.16 18.29
C GLY A 164 8.96 3.45 17.63
N PRO A 165 10.25 3.81 17.83
CA PRO A 165 10.89 4.92 17.16
C PRO A 165 11.17 4.62 15.69
N ILE A 166 11.51 5.64 14.91
CA ILE A 166 11.98 5.46 13.54
C ILE A 166 13.42 4.95 13.58
N ALA A 167 13.62 3.65 13.35
CA ALA A 167 14.93 3.00 13.43
C ALA A 167 15.29 2.25 12.13
N PHE A 168 15.65 3.01 11.08
CA PHE A 168 16.02 2.45 9.76
C PHE A 168 17.13 1.39 9.84
N GLY A 169 18.18 1.65 10.64
CA GLY A 169 19.30 0.71 10.79
C GLY A 169 18.90 -0.60 11.47
N ALA A 170 17.95 -0.57 12.42
CA ALA A 170 17.41 -1.78 13.04
C ALA A 170 16.58 -2.59 12.03
N ALA A 171 15.66 -1.94 11.30
CA ALA A 171 14.87 -2.59 10.26
C ALA A 171 15.74 -3.21 9.15
N TRP A 172 16.85 -2.55 8.77
CA TRP A 172 17.78 -3.06 7.77
C TRP A 172 18.57 -4.29 8.25
N ARG A 173 18.92 -4.35 9.54
CA ARG A 173 19.57 -5.50 10.16
C ARG A 173 18.60 -6.67 10.28
N ASP A 174 17.40 -6.43 10.80
CA ASP A 174 16.35 -7.45 10.99
C ASP A 174 15.91 -8.08 9.65
N SER A 175 15.93 -7.32 8.56
CA SER A 175 15.62 -7.85 7.22
C SER A 175 16.80 -8.56 6.53
N ARG A 176 18.04 -8.44 7.05
CA ARG A 176 19.27 -8.99 6.42
C ARG A 176 19.24 -10.52 6.41
N GLY A 177 19.50 -11.10 5.23
CA GLY A 177 19.42 -12.56 5.03
C GLY A 177 18.00 -13.10 4.86
N HIS A 178 16.97 -12.26 4.97
CA HIS A 178 15.56 -12.69 4.92
C HIS A 178 14.73 -12.00 3.83
N PHE A 179 15.39 -11.34 2.88
CA PHE A 179 14.74 -10.58 1.80
C PHE A 179 13.66 -11.39 1.07
N TRP A 180 14.01 -12.59 0.58
CA TRP A 180 13.09 -13.44 -0.18
C TRP A 180 11.91 -13.94 0.65
N ASN A 181 12.10 -14.15 1.96
CA ASN A 181 10.99 -14.52 2.85
C ASN A 181 10.06 -13.34 3.08
N LEU A 182 10.60 -12.14 3.32
CA LEU A 182 9.80 -10.92 3.51
C LEU A 182 8.98 -10.60 2.25
N PHE A 183 9.64 -10.55 1.10
CA PHE A 183 8.99 -10.32 -0.19
C PHE A 183 8.00 -11.44 -0.53
N GLY A 184 8.44 -12.70 -0.43
CA GLY A 184 7.66 -13.86 -0.83
C GLY A 184 6.39 -14.03 0.00
N VAL A 185 6.42 -13.82 1.32
CA VAL A 185 5.21 -13.97 2.15
C VAL A 185 4.17 -12.93 1.78
N VAL A 186 4.57 -11.65 1.62
CA VAL A 186 3.64 -10.59 1.21
C VAL A 186 3.11 -10.85 -0.20
N PHE A 187 4.00 -11.24 -1.13
CA PHE A 187 3.64 -11.56 -2.51
C PHE A 187 2.65 -12.71 -2.59
N VAL A 188 2.94 -13.86 -1.97
CA VAL A 188 2.07 -15.04 -1.98
C VAL A 188 0.75 -14.77 -1.26
N ALA A 189 0.76 -13.99 -0.17
CA ALA A 189 -0.46 -13.61 0.52
C ALA A 189 -1.38 -12.73 -0.35
N ALA A 190 -0.82 -11.78 -1.09
CA ALA A 190 -1.57 -10.86 -1.94
C ALA A 190 -1.92 -11.42 -3.34
N LEU A 191 -1.20 -12.44 -3.80
CA LEU A 191 -1.34 -13.00 -5.15
C LEU A 191 -2.78 -13.35 -5.55
N PRO A 192 -3.61 -14.00 -4.71
CA PRO A 192 -5.00 -14.30 -5.08
C PRO A 192 -5.84 -13.06 -5.39
N VAL A 193 -5.59 -11.95 -4.69
CA VAL A 193 -6.31 -10.68 -4.92
C VAL A 193 -5.89 -10.07 -6.25
N VAL A 194 -4.58 -10.04 -6.52
CA VAL A 194 -4.04 -9.52 -7.79
C VAL A 194 -4.55 -10.34 -8.98
N LEU A 195 -4.57 -11.67 -8.86
CA LEU A 195 -5.10 -12.55 -9.91
C LEU A 195 -6.60 -12.32 -10.13
N ALA A 196 -7.39 -12.16 -9.06
CA ALA A 196 -8.81 -11.87 -9.17
C ALA A 196 -9.07 -10.53 -9.88
N GLU A 197 -8.30 -9.49 -9.55
CA GLU A 197 -8.37 -8.18 -10.20
C GLU A 197 -7.97 -8.27 -11.68
N MET A 198 -6.90 -8.98 -12.02
CA MET A 198 -6.50 -9.21 -13.41
C MET A 198 -7.57 -9.94 -14.21
N ILE A 199 -8.14 -11.01 -13.66
CA ILE A 199 -9.22 -11.78 -14.32
C ILE A 199 -10.43 -10.89 -14.57
N LEU A 200 -10.81 -10.06 -13.60
CA LEU A 200 -11.91 -9.11 -13.75
C LEU A 200 -11.64 -8.11 -14.89
N LEU A 201 -10.45 -7.50 -14.92
CA LEU A 201 -10.08 -6.54 -15.96
C LEU A 201 -10.04 -7.18 -17.36
N ILE A 202 -9.50 -8.40 -17.48
CA ILE A 202 -9.49 -9.15 -18.73
C ILE A 202 -10.92 -9.49 -19.16
N GLY A 203 -11.76 -9.93 -18.23
CA GLY A 203 -13.17 -10.25 -18.49
C GLY A 203 -13.95 -9.03 -19.00
N LEU A 204 -13.72 -7.85 -18.42
CA LEU A 204 -14.31 -6.59 -18.91
C LEU A 204 -13.84 -6.24 -20.33
N GLY A 205 -12.55 -6.44 -20.62
CA GLY A 205 -12.01 -6.25 -21.96
C GLY A 205 -12.65 -7.19 -23.00
N ILE A 206 -12.80 -8.47 -22.66
CA ILE A 206 -13.44 -9.48 -23.53
C ILE A 206 -14.94 -9.17 -23.73
N ALA A 207 -15.62 -8.65 -22.71
CA ALA A 207 -17.02 -8.25 -22.79
C ALA A 207 -17.28 -6.99 -23.65
N GLY A 208 -16.25 -6.44 -24.29
CA GLY A 208 -16.38 -5.29 -25.19
C GLY A 208 -16.54 -3.96 -24.47
N ALA A 209 -16.05 -3.84 -23.23
CA ALA A 209 -15.99 -2.57 -22.52
C ALA A 209 -15.07 -1.59 -23.27
N SER A 210 -15.65 -0.78 -24.15
CA SER A 210 -14.91 0.25 -24.88
C SER A 210 -14.59 1.44 -23.96
N PRO A 211 -13.53 2.21 -24.25
CA PRO A 211 -13.19 3.39 -23.45
C PRO A 211 -14.37 4.35 -23.25
N GLY A 212 -15.22 4.53 -24.27
CA GLY A 212 -16.40 5.39 -24.19
C GLY A 212 -17.49 4.88 -23.22
N VAL A 213 -17.67 3.56 -23.10
CA VAL A 213 -18.63 2.97 -22.16
C VAL A 213 -18.15 3.11 -20.71
N VAL A 214 -16.84 2.93 -20.51
CA VAL A 214 -16.19 3.00 -19.18
C VAL A 214 -16.18 4.43 -18.60
N GLN A 215 -16.31 5.46 -19.44
CA GLN A 215 -16.37 6.86 -19.01
C GLN A 215 -17.74 7.30 -18.48
N THR A 216 -18.78 6.46 -18.56
CA THR A 216 -20.09 6.84 -17.99
C THR A 216 -20.01 6.93 -16.46
N PRO A 217 -20.77 7.83 -15.81
CA PRO A 217 -20.74 7.97 -14.35
C PRO A 217 -21.03 6.67 -13.60
N ALA A 218 -21.91 5.81 -14.13
CA ALA A 218 -22.23 4.51 -13.56
C ALA A 218 -21.04 3.54 -13.61
N TRP A 219 -20.30 3.50 -14.72
CA TRP A 219 -19.09 2.67 -14.84
C TRP A 219 -17.95 3.17 -13.98
N ILE A 220 -17.74 4.49 -13.89
CA ILE A 220 -16.75 5.08 -12.98
C ILE A 220 -17.06 4.70 -11.53
N ALA A 221 -18.33 4.77 -11.12
CA ALA A 221 -18.75 4.36 -9.79
C ALA A 221 -18.52 2.86 -9.56
N ALA A 222 -18.86 2.00 -10.53
CA ALA A 222 -18.65 0.55 -10.43
C ALA A 222 -17.15 0.19 -10.31
N LEU A 223 -16.29 0.83 -11.11
CA LEU A 223 -14.84 0.65 -11.03
C LEU A 223 -14.28 1.15 -9.70
N ALA A 224 -14.73 2.31 -9.22
CA ALA A 224 -14.31 2.84 -7.94
C ALA A 224 -14.72 1.93 -6.77
N VAL A 225 -15.91 1.32 -6.83
CA VAL A 225 -16.37 0.31 -5.87
C VAL A 225 -15.49 -0.93 -5.91
N GLY A 226 -15.24 -1.49 -7.10
CA GLY A 226 -14.39 -2.67 -7.27
C GLY A 226 -12.96 -2.43 -6.76
N GLN A 227 -12.38 -1.30 -7.15
CA GLN A 227 -11.05 -0.87 -6.72
C GLN A 227 -10.99 -0.64 -5.20
N SER A 228 -12.05 -0.10 -4.59
CA SER A 228 -12.14 0.08 -3.13
C SER A 228 -12.08 -1.26 -2.39
N ILE A 229 -12.82 -2.28 -2.87
CA ILE A 229 -12.78 -3.63 -2.32
C ILE A 229 -11.37 -4.22 -2.46
N GLY A 230 -10.81 -4.17 -3.68
CA GLY A 230 -9.45 -4.66 -3.95
C GLY A 230 -8.42 -4.02 -3.04
N ASN A 231 -8.45 -2.69 -2.90
CA ASN A 231 -7.54 -1.94 -2.04
C ASN A 231 -7.65 -2.34 -0.57
N ILE A 232 -8.87 -2.53 -0.05
CA ILE A 232 -9.06 -2.94 1.35
C ILE A 232 -8.50 -4.35 1.59
N VAL A 233 -8.85 -5.31 0.72
CA VAL A 233 -8.40 -6.69 0.87
C VAL A 233 -6.88 -6.76 0.73
N PHE A 234 -6.32 -6.07 -0.25
CA PHE A 234 -4.88 -5.97 -0.45
C PHE A 234 -4.18 -5.33 0.76
N ALA A 235 -4.67 -4.20 1.27
CA ALA A 235 -4.12 -3.53 2.45
C ALA A 235 -4.20 -4.42 3.70
N LEU A 236 -5.32 -5.14 3.91
CA LEU A 236 -5.46 -6.09 5.01
C LEU A 236 -4.39 -7.16 4.95
N LEU A 237 -4.29 -7.88 3.83
CA LEU A 237 -3.38 -9.02 3.69
C LEU A 237 -1.92 -8.63 3.77
N THR A 238 -1.53 -7.55 3.10
CA THR A 238 -0.15 -7.06 3.13
C THR A 238 0.22 -6.60 4.54
N THR A 239 -0.68 -5.90 5.23
CA THR A 239 -0.45 -5.44 6.61
C THR A 239 -0.38 -6.60 7.60
N THR A 240 -1.30 -7.56 7.55
CA THR A 240 -1.28 -8.71 8.46
C THR A 240 -0.07 -9.60 8.19
N ALA A 241 0.33 -9.78 6.93
CA ALA A 241 1.56 -10.48 6.56
C ALA A 241 2.79 -9.79 7.17
N LEU A 242 2.91 -8.46 7.05
CA LEU A 242 4.01 -7.69 7.66
C LEU A 242 4.01 -7.78 9.19
N ALA A 243 2.84 -7.80 9.84
CA ALA A 243 2.73 -7.97 11.28
C ALA A 243 3.27 -9.35 11.74
N TRP A 244 2.97 -10.43 10.99
CA TRP A 244 3.49 -11.76 11.30
C TRP A 244 4.99 -11.88 11.00
N LEU A 245 5.46 -11.28 9.91
CA LEU A 245 6.89 -11.19 9.60
C LEU A 245 7.65 -10.39 10.68
N TYR A 246 7.04 -9.34 11.21
CA TYR A 246 7.60 -8.57 12.33
C TYR A 246 7.72 -9.40 13.61
N ARG A 247 6.72 -10.21 13.95
CA ARG A 247 6.81 -11.16 15.09
C ARG A 247 7.91 -12.21 14.91
N ARG A 248 8.25 -12.52 13.65
CA ARG A 248 9.26 -13.52 13.31
C ARG A 248 10.68 -12.96 13.30
N TYR A 249 10.88 -11.74 12.77
CA TYR A 249 12.21 -11.20 12.45
C TYR A 249 12.56 -9.89 13.18
N GLY A 250 11.63 -9.25 13.89
CA GLY A 250 11.80 -7.89 14.44
C GLY A 250 12.58 -7.78 15.75
N ASP A 251 13.72 -8.46 15.88
CA ASP A 251 14.45 -8.52 17.17
C ASP A 251 15.12 -7.21 17.54
N ALA A 252 15.88 -6.60 16.62
CA ALA A 252 16.52 -5.32 16.90
C ALA A 252 15.49 -4.21 17.10
N LEU A 253 14.40 -4.24 16.32
CA LEU A 253 13.30 -3.27 16.41
C LEU A 253 12.54 -3.37 17.74
N THR A 254 12.28 -4.58 18.24
CA THR A 254 11.63 -4.76 19.55
C THR A 254 12.53 -4.34 20.70
N THR A 255 13.84 -4.61 20.59
CA THR A 255 14.83 -4.17 21.59
C THR A 255 14.90 -2.65 21.69
N HIS A 256 14.88 -1.93 20.56
CA HIS A 256 14.86 -0.45 20.55
C HIS A 256 13.54 0.18 21.02
N ALA A 257 12.44 -0.58 21.03
CA ALA A 257 11.18 -0.09 21.58
C ALA A 257 11.13 -0.18 23.12
N ALA A 258 12.00 -1.01 23.73
CA ALA A 258 12.07 -1.21 25.17
C ALA A 258 13.08 -0.28 25.88
N SER A 259 13.99 0.34 25.13
CA SER A 259 14.98 1.33 25.60
C SER A 259 14.44 2.75 25.53
#